data_AF-E6QH70-F1
#
_entry.id   AF-E6QH70-F1
#
_cell.length_a   1.000
_cell.length_b   1.000
_cell.length_c   1.000
_cell.angle_alpha   90.00
_cell.angle_beta   90.00
_cell.angle_gamma   90.00
#
_symmetry.space_group_name_H-M   'P 1'
#
loop_
_entity.id
_entity.type
_entity.pdbx_description
1 polymer ?
#
loop_
_entity_poly.entity_id
_entity_poly.type
_entity_poly.pdbx_seq_one_letter_code
_entity_poly.pdbx_strand_id
1 'polypeptide(L)'
;MTDAIDPGTPSGRFFFHVMAKLAEMERDLTIERSRAGLEAASKCGRMPGRKRLMTESKVASARKLLDNGTPRREVAEHLGASLPTLYRWIPGASRS
;
A
#
# COMPACT_ATOMS: atom_id res chain seq x y z
N MET A 1 -9.99 34.01 23.83
CA MET A 1 -9.02 35.02 23.35
C MET A 1 -8.11 34.31 22.36
N THR A 2 -8.30 34.58 21.07
CA THR A 2 -7.42 34.07 20.02
C THR A 2 -6.21 34.98 20.03
N ASP A 3 -5.10 34.52 20.61
CA ASP A 3 -3.84 35.25 20.57
C ASP A 3 -3.35 35.19 19.12
N ALA A 4 -3.68 36.23 18.35
CA ALA A 4 -3.33 36.32 16.95
C ALA A 4 -1.83 36.61 16.88
N ILE A 5 -1.02 35.55 16.75
CA ILE A 5 0.40 35.68 16.47
C ILE A 5 0.53 36.38 15.13
N ASP A 6 0.86 37.68 15.15
CA ASP A 6 1.03 38.49 13.96
C ASP A 6 2.43 38.25 13.36
N PRO A 7 2.55 37.54 12.22
CA PRO A 7 3.83 37.31 11.54
C PRO A 7 4.42 38.59 10.92
N GLY A 8 3.71 39.73 10.94
CA GLY A 8 4.24 41.04 10.60
C GLY A 8 5.25 41.58 11.62
N THR A 9 5.17 41.15 12.88
CA THR A 9 6.08 41.60 13.95
C THR A 9 7.31 40.70 14.07
N PRO A 10 8.49 41.22 14.49
CA PRO A 10 9.66 40.39 14.76
C PRO A 10 9.38 39.25 15.76
N SER A 11 8.62 39.52 16.82
CA SER A 11 8.23 38.52 17.83
C SER A 11 7.31 37.44 17.26
N GLY A 12 6.32 37.82 16.43
CA GLY A 12 5.43 36.85 15.82
C GLY A 12 6.10 35.97 14.76
N ARG A 13 7.06 36.51 13.98
CA ARG A 13 7.90 35.68 13.10
C ARG A 13 8.73 34.68 13.88
N PHE A 14 9.35 35.12 14.97
CA PHE A 14 10.14 34.21 15.82
C PHE A 14 9.27 33.06 16.33
N PHE A 15 8.10 33.37 16.90
CA PHE A 15 7.20 32.34 17.41
C PHE A 15 6.71 31.41 16.30
N PHE A 16 6.38 31.94 15.12
CA PHE A 16 6.01 31.13 13.95
C PHE A 16 7.11 30.15 13.55
N HIS A 17 8.37 30.58 13.51
CA HIS A 17 9.50 29.70 13.20
C HIS A 17 9.70 28.61 14.26
N VAL A 18 9.58 28.95 15.54
CA VAL A 18 9.67 27.96 16.63
C VAL A 18 8.55 26.92 16.51
N MET A 19 7.32 27.36 16.27
CA MET A 19 6.18 26.45 16.08
C MET A 19 6.34 25.59 14.81
N ALA A 20 6.86 26.16 13.72
CA ALA A 20 7.14 25.40 12.51
C ALA A 20 8.19 24.30 12.76
N LYS A 21 9.24 24.59 13.52
CA LYS A 21 10.25 23.60 13.89
C LYS A 21 9.74 22.56 14.88
N LEU A 22 8.86 22.96 15.80
CA LEU A 22 8.18 22.01 16.68
C LEU A 22 7.32 21.03 15.86
N ALA A 23 6.53 21.54 14.91
CA ALA A 23 5.67 20.72 14.06
C ALA A 23 6.48 19.74 13.18
N GLU A 24 7.64 20.17 12.67
CA GLU A 24 8.57 19.30 11.95
C GLU A 24 9.10 18.17 12.85
N MET A 25 9.56 18.50 14.06
CA MET A 25 10.03 17.51 15.04
C MET A 25 8.93 16.49 15.41
N GLU A 26 7.70 16.94 15.67
CA GLU A 26 6.57 16.05 15.99
C GLU A 26 6.25 15.11 14.83
N ARG A 27 6.36 15.61 13.58
CA ARG A 27 6.17 14.80 12.39
C ARG A 27 7.23 13.70 12.29
N ASP A 28 8.49 14.04 12.53
CA ASP A 28 9.61 13.09 12.49
C ASP A 28 9.44 12.00 13.54
N LEU A 29 9.11 12.37 14.79
CA LEU A 29 8.83 11.40 15.87
C LEU A 29 7.67 10.46 15.52
N THR A 30 6.64 10.97 14.85
CA THR A 30 5.50 10.16 14.39
C THR A 30 5.93 9.16 13.31
N ILE A 31 6.81 9.57 12.39
CA ILE A 31 7.36 8.71 11.33
C ILE A 31 8.24 7.62 11.95
N GLU A 32 9.14 7.97 12.86
CA GLU A 32 10.02 7.02 13.55
C GLU A 32 9.21 5.96 14.29
N ARG A 33 8.19 6.36 15.05
CA ARG A 33 7.29 5.43 15.75
C ARG A 33 6.56 4.51 14.77
N SER A 34 6.11 5.04 13.64
CA SER A 34 5.42 4.27 12.60
C SER A 34 6.36 3.22 11.97
N ARG A 35 7.62 3.60 11.71
CA ARG A 35 8.66 2.69 11.20
C ARG A 35 8.97 1.58 12.20
N ALA A 36 9.18 1.91 13.47
CA ALA A 36 9.39 0.93 14.52
C ALA A 36 8.23 -0.07 14.63
N GLY A 37 6.99 0.41 14.50
CA GLY A 37 5.80 -0.46 14.47
C GLY A 37 5.75 -1.39 13.25
N LEU A 38 6.12 -0.90 12.07
CA LEU A 38 6.21 -1.71 10.85
C LEU A 38 7.31 -2.78 10.94
N GLU A 39 8.47 -2.43 11.50
CA GLU A 39 9.56 -3.38 11.73
C GLU A 39 9.15 -4.49 12.71
N ALA A 40 8.50 -4.13 13.82
CA ALA A 40 7.97 -5.11 14.76
C ALA A 40 6.93 -6.04 14.10
N ALA A 41 6.00 -5.49 13.31
CA ALA A 41 5.03 -6.27 12.56
C ALA A 41 5.68 -7.19 11.51
N SER A 42 6.73 -6.70 10.84
CA SER A 42 7.50 -7.47 9.87
C SER A 42 8.21 -8.66 10.51
N LYS A 43 8.78 -8.49 11.71
CA LYS A 43 9.37 -9.59 12.50
C LYS A 43 8.34 -10.68 12.85
N CYS A 44 7.08 -10.30 13.01
CA CYS A 44 5.97 -11.24 13.20
C CYS A 44 5.41 -11.83 11.89
N GLY A 45 6.08 -11.61 10.74
CA GLY A 45 5.67 -12.14 9.44
C GLY A 45 4.50 -11.40 8.78
N ARG A 46 4.06 -10.25 9.32
CA ARG A 46 2.99 -9.45 8.73
C ARG A 46 3.55 -8.63 7.57
N MET A 47 3.09 -8.92 6.35
CA MET A 47 3.40 -8.10 5.17
C MET A 47 2.50 -6.85 5.12
N PRO A 48 3.07 -5.64 5.08
CA PRO A 48 2.28 -4.43 4.86
C PRO A 48 1.78 -4.33 3.41
N GLY A 49 0.71 -3.57 3.19
CA GLY A 49 0.15 -3.31 1.86
C GLY A 49 -1.15 -4.07 1.55
N ARG A 50 -1.60 -3.96 0.29
CA ARG A 50 -2.85 -4.58 -0.16
C ARG A 50 -2.70 -6.09 -0.20
N LYS A 51 -3.65 -6.81 0.42
CA LYS A 51 -3.72 -8.28 0.34
C LYS A 51 -3.72 -8.75 -1.12
N ARG A 52 -2.92 -9.78 -1.42
CA ARG A 52 -2.87 -10.37 -2.76
C ARG A 52 -4.24 -10.94 -3.13
N LEU A 53 -4.77 -10.54 -4.29
CA LEU A 53 -6.07 -11.00 -4.79
C LEU A 53 -6.04 -12.47 -5.23
N MET A 54 -4.94 -12.86 -5.89
CA MET A 54 -4.66 -14.24 -6.28
C MET A 54 -3.88 -14.92 -5.17
N THR A 55 -4.48 -15.96 -4.60
CA THR A 55 -3.84 -16.90 -3.68
C THR A 55 -3.36 -18.12 -4.47
N GLU A 56 -2.48 -18.93 -3.87
CA GLU A 56 -2.01 -20.17 -4.49
C GLU A 56 -3.16 -21.11 -4.86
N SER A 57 -4.17 -21.21 -3.99
CA SER A 57 -5.40 -21.96 -4.26
C SER A 57 -6.14 -21.44 -5.50
N LYS A 58 -6.30 -20.12 -5.65
CA LYS A 58 -6.92 -19.53 -6.84
C LYS A 58 -6.10 -19.79 -8.10
N VAL A 59 -4.77 -19.75 -8.02
CA VAL A 59 -3.88 -20.07 -9.15
C VAL A 59 -4.00 -21.54 -9.53
N ALA A 60 -4.05 -22.46 -8.56
CA ALA A 60 -4.25 -23.88 -8.82
C ALA A 60 -5.61 -24.15 -9.49
N SER A 61 -6.69 -23.54 -8.99
CA SER A 61 -8.02 -23.62 -9.61
C SER A 61 -8.04 -23.03 -11.01
N ALA A 62 -7.38 -21.88 -11.22
CA ALA A 62 -7.26 -21.26 -12.53
C ALA A 62 -6.57 -22.17 -13.55
N ARG A 63 -5.47 -22.82 -13.16
CA ARG A 63 -4.75 -23.78 -14.02
C ARG A 63 -5.64 -24.94 -14.43
N LYS A 64 -6.34 -25.57 -13.48
CA LYS A 64 -7.28 -26.66 -13.76
C LYS A 64 -8.38 -26.25 -14.75
N LEU A 65 -8.97 -25.06 -14.57
CA LEU A 65 -10.01 -24.57 -15.49
C LEU A 65 -9.45 -24.32 -16.90
N LEU A 66 -8.23 -23.77 -17.00
CA LEU A 66 -7.58 -23.56 -18.29
C LEU A 66 -7.20 -24.87 -18.97
N ASP A 67 -6.72 -25.86 -18.22
CA ASP A 67 -6.38 -27.19 -18.73
C ASP A 67 -7.62 -27.94 -19.22
N ASN A 68 -8.78 -27.69 -18.59
CA ASN A 68 -10.09 -28.18 -19.03
C ASN A 68 -10.66 -27.43 -20.26
N GLY A 69 -9.93 -26.46 -20.81
CA GLY A 69 -10.31 -25.71 -22.00
C GLY A 69 -11.24 -24.52 -21.75
N THR A 70 -11.49 -24.13 -20.51
CA THR A 70 -12.31 -22.93 -20.19
C THR A 70 -11.60 -21.67 -20.68
N PRO A 71 -12.29 -20.75 -21.38
CA PRO A 71 -11.67 -19.52 -21.87
C PRO A 71 -11.20 -18.63 -20.72
N ARG A 72 -10.04 -18.00 -20.88
CA ARG A 72 -9.40 -17.14 -19.85
C ARG A 72 -10.31 -16.04 -19.29
N ARG A 73 -11.24 -15.52 -20.10
CA ARG A 73 -12.19 -14.48 -19.66
C ARG A 73 -13.13 -15.02 -18.58
N GLU A 74 -13.74 -16.19 -18.81
CA GLU A 74 -14.59 -16.87 -17.83
C GLU A 74 -13.81 -17.23 -16.57
N VAL A 75 -12.59 -17.75 -16.72
CA VAL A 75 -11.74 -18.09 -15.57
C VAL A 75 -11.44 -16.86 -14.71
N ALA A 76 -11.19 -15.71 -15.34
CA ALA A 76 -10.94 -14.46 -14.63
C ALA A 76 -12.19 -14.00 -13.86
N GLU A 77 -13.37 -14.03 -14.51
CA GLU A 77 -14.65 -13.69 -13.89
C GLU A 77 -14.99 -14.60 -12.71
N HIS A 78 -14.85 -15.93 -12.88
CA HIS A 78 -15.11 -16.92 -11.83
C HIS A 78 -14.23 -16.72 -10.59
N LEU A 79 -13.00 -16.24 -10.78
CA LEU A 79 -12.05 -16.01 -9.69
C LEU A 79 -12.14 -14.59 -9.10
N GLY A 80 -13.01 -13.74 -9.64
CA GLY A 80 -13.17 -12.33 -9.28
C GLY A 80 -11.92 -11.51 -9.56
N ALA A 81 -11.17 -11.85 -10.60
CA ALA A 81 -9.94 -11.18 -11.01
C ALA A 81 -10.07 -10.58 -12.40
N SER A 82 -9.32 -9.51 -12.67
CA SER A 82 -9.28 -8.95 -14.03
C SER A 82 -8.47 -9.86 -14.97
N LEU A 83 -8.81 -9.86 -16.27
CA LEU A 83 -8.05 -10.55 -17.32
C LEU A 83 -6.53 -10.25 -17.28
N PRO A 84 -6.09 -8.98 -17.15
CA PRO A 84 -4.66 -8.66 -16.98
C PRO A 84 -4.06 -9.27 -15.72
N THR A 85 -4.84 -9.36 -14.63
CA THR A 85 -4.40 -10.04 -13.41
C THR A 85 -4.21 -11.52 -13.69
N LEU A 86 -5.13 -12.19 -14.37
CA LEU A 86 -4.97 -13.60 -14.71
C LEU A 86 -3.72 -13.83 -15.57
N TYR A 87 -3.47 -13.02 -16.60
CA TYR A 87 -2.27 -13.13 -17.45
C TYR A 87 -0.96 -12.88 -16.69
N ARG A 88 -0.94 -11.94 -15.74
CA ARG A 88 0.24 -11.67 -14.91
C ARG A 88 0.63 -12.87 -14.06
N TRP A 89 -0.35 -13.66 -13.60
CA TRP A 89 -0.13 -14.83 -12.76
C TRP A 89 0.03 -16.13 -13.56
N ILE A 90 -0.62 -16.24 -14.72
CA ILE A 90 -0.55 -17.38 -15.62
C ILE A 90 -0.35 -16.84 -17.05
N PRO A 91 0.91 -16.58 -17.44
CA PRO A 91 1.22 -16.18 -18.80
C PRO A 91 0.73 -17.21 -19.80
N GLY A 92 0.28 -16.75 -20.97
CA GLY A 92 0.12 -17.65 -22.11
C GLY A 92 1.48 -18.24 -22.48
N ALA A 93 1.53 -19.51 -22.88
CA ALA A 93 2.74 -20.07 -23.47
C ALA A 93 3.21 -19.11 -24.58
N SER A 94 4.44 -18.62 -24.47
CA SER A 94 5.06 -17.84 -25.55
C SER A 94 5.01 -18.72 -26.78
N ARG A 95 4.33 -18.26 -27.84
CA ARG A 95 4.46 -18.87 -29.15
C ARG A 95 5.92 -18.67 -29.57
N SER A 96 6.72 -19.72 -29.49
CA SER A 96 7.95 -19.88 -30.27
C SER A 96 7.58 -20.13 -31.73
#